data_AF-A0A7S0GZI1-F1
#
_entry.id   AF-A0A7S0GZI1-F1
#
_cell.length_a   1.000
_cell.length_b   1.000
_cell.length_c   1.000
_cell.angle_alpha   90.00
_cell.angle_beta   90.00
_cell.angle_gamma   90.00
#
_symmetry.space_group_name_H-M   'P 1'
#
loop_
_entity.id
_entity.type
_entity.pdbx_description
1 polymer ?
#
loop_
_entity_poly.entity_id
_entity_poly.type
_entity_poly.pdbx_seq_one_letter_code
_entity_poly.pdbx_strand_id
1 'polypeptide(L)'
;TTRAVVTLGASVVGALAFYRLSFDTFVLEKKKKSGVLVKVCGLNSSEAAVLASKAGADLLGLIFVKKSKRYVDVDKAKEIVSAVDSYINKNGLITPDIGKVIKEREEVKDPSKWFKSQANRISSSIRTLGDKAAPLKVGVFMNHSVNDINHIAHQLHLDLIQLHGNEPEDMPLKLSRPSIRVIHVDKSSTLETLISQIKP
;
A
#
# COMPACT_ATOMS: atom_id res chain seq x y z
N THR A 1 0.24 -10.40 -18.75
CA THR A 1 1.06 -10.71 -17.57
C THR A 1 0.19 -10.58 -16.32
N THR A 2 -0.31 -11.71 -15.83
CA THR A 2 -1.18 -11.77 -14.64
C THR A 2 -0.38 -11.34 -13.42
N ARG A 3 -0.81 -10.28 -12.74
CA ARG A 3 -0.22 -9.84 -11.48
C ARG A 3 -0.87 -10.65 -10.36
N ALA A 4 -0.20 -11.69 -9.86
CA ALA A 4 -0.62 -12.37 -8.65
C ALA A 4 -0.22 -11.53 -7.44
N VAL A 5 -1.20 -11.19 -6.59
CA VAL A 5 -0.97 -10.90 -5.17
C VAL A 5 -1.36 -12.19 -4.46
N VAL A 6 -0.42 -12.83 -3.78
CA VAL A 6 -0.68 -14.06 -3.02
C VAL A 6 -1.58 -13.71 -1.84
N THR A 7 -2.81 -14.21 -1.85
CA THR A 7 -3.70 -14.26 -0.68
C THR A 7 -3.95 -15.71 -0.31
N LEU A 8 -3.54 -16.11 0.90
CA LEU A 8 -3.90 -17.37 1.54
C LEU A 8 -5.28 -17.24 2.19
N GLY A 9 -6.22 -18.13 1.85
CA GLY A 9 -7.47 -18.29 2.58
C GLY A 9 -8.64 -18.71 1.68
N ALA A 10 -9.15 -19.91 1.90
CA ALA A 10 -10.17 -20.58 1.09
C ALA A 10 -11.61 -20.12 1.36
N SER A 11 -12.46 -20.34 0.34
CA SER A 11 -13.93 -20.52 0.36
C SER A 11 -14.81 -19.26 0.45
N VAL A 12 -15.62 -18.97 -0.59
CA VAL A 12 -17.07 -19.26 -0.68
C VAL A 12 -17.56 -18.95 -2.11
N VAL A 13 -18.42 -19.84 -2.61
CA VAL A 13 -19.07 -19.87 -3.93
C VAL A 13 -20.25 -18.90 -4.01
N GLY A 14 -20.32 -18.13 -5.11
CA GLY A 14 -21.52 -17.79 -5.92
C GLY A 14 -22.76 -17.14 -5.28
N ALA A 15 -23.13 -15.95 -5.78
CA ALA A 15 -24.51 -15.60 -6.15
C ALA A 15 -24.53 -14.37 -7.07
N LEU A 16 -25.02 -14.56 -8.29
CA LEU A 16 -25.35 -13.54 -9.27
C LEU A 16 -26.75 -13.02 -8.96
N ALA A 17 -26.94 -11.72 -8.71
CA ALA A 17 -28.27 -11.11 -8.66
C ALA A 17 -28.22 -9.68 -9.18
N PHE A 18 -28.85 -9.48 -10.34
CA PHE A 18 -29.20 -8.17 -10.88
C PHE A 18 -30.14 -7.46 -9.90
N TYR A 19 -29.72 -6.35 -9.29
CA TYR A 19 -30.66 -5.37 -8.73
C TYR A 19 -30.16 -3.95 -9.01
N ARG A 20 -30.94 -3.25 -9.83
CA ARG A 20 -30.94 -1.79 -9.96
C ARG A 20 -31.69 -1.25 -8.74
N LEU A 21 -30.96 -0.75 -7.75
CA LEU A 21 -31.53 -0.13 -6.56
C LEU A 21 -30.83 1.22 -6.29
N SER A 22 -31.68 2.19 -5.95
CA SER A 22 -31.38 3.60 -5.74
C SER A 22 -30.22 3.84 -4.77
N PHE A 23 -29.51 4.93 -5.05
CA PHE A 23 -28.32 5.43 -4.37
C PHE A 23 -28.66 6.03 -2.99
N ASP A 24 -29.27 5.27 -2.09
CA ASP A 24 -29.45 5.68 -0.70
C ASP A 24 -28.64 4.78 0.24
N THR A 25 -27.53 5.34 0.69
CA THR A 25 -26.91 5.14 2.02
C THR A 25 -26.90 3.72 2.56
N PHE A 26 -26.23 2.80 1.87
CA PHE A 26 -25.78 1.56 2.50
C PHE A 26 -24.47 1.84 3.27
N VAL A 27 -24.60 2.31 4.52
CA VAL A 27 -23.48 2.25 5.47
C VAL A 27 -23.34 0.78 5.84
N LEU A 28 -22.49 0.05 5.12
CA LEU A 28 -22.02 -1.26 5.56
C LEU A 28 -21.37 -1.05 6.93
N GLU A 29 -22.02 -1.50 8.00
CA GLU A 29 -21.36 -1.65 9.30
C GLU A 29 -20.18 -2.59 9.12
N LYS A 30 -18.99 -2.01 9.06
CA LYS A 30 -17.74 -2.76 8.93
C LYS A 30 -17.38 -3.31 10.30
N LYS A 31 -17.17 -4.61 10.37
CA LYS A 31 -16.26 -5.20 11.36
C LYS A 31 -15.02 -5.64 10.60
N LYS A 32 -13.91 -4.92 10.73
CA LYS A 32 -12.58 -5.36 10.28
C LYS A 32 -12.17 -6.64 11.04
N LYS A 33 -12.67 -7.79 10.59
CA LYS A 33 -12.44 -9.12 11.20
C LYS A 33 -11.35 -9.94 10.49
N SER A 34 -10.92 -9.54 9.29
CA SER A 34 -10.01 -10.37 8.48
C SER A 34 -8.54 -10.02 8.68
N GLY A 35 -7.68 -11.05 8.69
CA GLY A 35 -6.23 -10.90 8.72
C GLY A 35 -5.62 -10.22 7.49
N VAL A 36 -6.41 -9.97 6.45
CA VAL A 36 -5.96 -9.51 5.13
C VAL A 36 -6.10 -7.99 5.01
N LEU A 37 -5.05 -7.34 4.49
CA LEU A 37 -5.06 -5.93 4.13
C LEU A 37 -5.43 -5.76 2.65
N VAL A 38 -6.24 -4.75 2.34
CA VAL A 38 -6.70 -4.45 0.97
C VAL A 38 -6.00 -3.20 0.44
N LYS A 39 -5.28 -3.34 -0.67
CA LYS A 39 -4.67 -2.20 -1.39
C LYS A 39 -5.38 -1.94 -2.72
N VAL A 40 -5.84 -0.70 -2.91
CA VAL A 40 -6.37 -0.22 -4.21
C VAL A 40 -5.27 0.59 -4.91
N CYS A 41 -4.80 0.13 -6.07
CA CYS A 41 -3.58 0.65 -6.71
C CYS A 41 -3.84 1.27 -8.08
N GLY A 42 -3.10 2.34 -8.41
CA GLY A 42 -3.20 3.05 -9.68
C GLY A 42 -4.37 4.03 -9.70
N LEU A 43 -4.65 4.67 -8.57
CA LEU A 43 -5.64 5.72 -8.45
C LEU A 43 -5.13 6.97 -9.18
N ASN A 44 -5.95 7.50 -10.08
CA ASN A 44 -5.64 8.68 -10.90
C ASN A 44 -6.71 9.77 -10.85
N SER A 45 -7.67 9.65 -9.92
CA SER A 45 -8.70 10.66 -9.67
C SER A 45 -9.03 10.73 -8.18
N SER A 46 -9.38 11.93 -7.72
CA SER A 46 -9.72 12.19 -6.32
C SER A 46 -10.99 11.45 -5.90
N GLU A 47 -11.98 11.37 -6.80
CA GLU A 47 -13.24 10.65 -6.56
C GLU A 47 -12.99 9.16 -6.30
N ALA A 48 -12.22 8.49 -7.16
CA ALA A 48 -11.92 7.06 -6.99
C ALA A 48 -11.14 6.80 -5.70
N ALA A 49 -10.23 7.70 -5.32
CA ALA A 49 -9.45 7.56 -4.09
C ALA A 49 -10.35 7.71 -2.85
N VAL A 50 -11.22 8.71 -2.81
CA VAL A 50 -12.19 8.88 -1.71
C VAL A 50 -13.19 7.73 -1.66
N LEU A 51 -13.65 7.23 -2.80
CA LEU A 51 -14.54 6.06 -2.85
C LEU A 51 -13.84 4.81 -2.32
N ALA A 52 -12.57 4.58 -2.67
CA ALA A 52 -11.78 3.48 -2.11
C ALA A 52 -11.60 3.62 -0.59
N SER A 53 -11.40 4.84 -0.08
CA SER A 53 -11.36 5.11 1.37
C SER A 53 -12.70 4.79 2.05
N LYS A 54 -13.83 5.20 1.46
CA LYS A 54 -15.18 4.90 1.95
C LYS A 54 -15.48 3.40 1.93
N ALA A 55 -15.05 2.72 0.87
CA ALA A 55 -15.09 1.27 0.76
C ALA A 55 -14.08 0.57 1.68
N GLY A 56 -13.34 1.33 2.51
CA GLY A 56 -12.34 0.94 3.51
C GLY A 56 -11.23 0.04 2.99
N ALA A 57 -10.62 0.48 1.89
CA ALA A 57 -9.27 0.07 1.56
C ALA A 57 -8.32 0.42 2.72
N ASP A 58 -7.30 -0.42 2.92
CA ASP A 58 -6.25 -0.19 3.90
C ASP A 58 -5.09 0.63 3.33
N LEU A 59 -4.86 0.52 2.00
CA LEU A 59 -3.80 1.23 1.30
C LEU A 59 -4.29 1.78 -0.04
N LEU A 60 -3.84 2.99 -0.40
CA LEU A 60 -4.14 3.68 -1.65
C LEU A 60 -2.85 3.89 -2.45
N GLY A 61 -2.78 3.39 -3.67
CA GLY A 61 -1.56 3.44 -4.50
C GLY A 61 -1.63 4.48 -5.61
N LEU A 62 -0.66 5.40 -5.61
CA LEU A 62 -0.40 6.38 -6.68
C LEU A 62 0.82 5.93 -7.48
N ILE A 63 0.78 6.02 -8.82
CA ILE A 63 1.86 5.52 -9.67
C ILE A 63 2.63 6.69 -10.29
N PHE A 64 3.90 6.82 -9.92
CA PHE A 64 4.81 7.87 -10.45
C PHE A 64 5.68 7.38 -11.61
N VAL A 65 5.26 6.30 -12.27
CA VAL A 65 5.98 5.69 -13.39
C VAL A 65 5.39 6.17 -14.72
N LYS A 66 6.08 7.08 -15.43
CA LYS A 66 5.59 7.73 -16.66
C LYS A 66 5.07 6.77 -17.75
N LYS A 67 5.68 5.58 -17.89
CA LYS A 67 5.23 4.56 -18.86
C LYS A 67 3.89 3.88 -18.52
N SER A 68 3.37 4.09 -17.31
CA SER A 68 2.11 3.50 -16.86
C SER A 68 0.92 4.29 -17.41
N LYS A 69 -0.10 3.61 -17.94
CA LYS A 69 -1.40 4.23 -18.30
C LYS A 69 -2.12 4.88 -17.10
N ARG A 70 -1.74 4.48 -15.89
CA ARG A 70 -2.30 4.99 -14.61
C ARG A 70 -1.31 5.94 -13.91
N TYR A 71 -0.35 6.49 -14.66
CA TYR A 71 0.58 7.48 -14.15
C TYR A 71 -0.17 8.71 -13.65
N VAL A 72 0.33 9.30 -12.56
CA VAL A 72 -0.02 10.64 -12.11
C VAL A 72 1.26 11.45 -11.95
N ASP A 73 1.24 12.70 -12.39
CA ASP A 73 2.26 13.66 -12.00
C ASP A 73 2.05 14.12 -10.56
N VAL A 74 2.98 14.94 -10.06
CA VAL A 74 2.98 15.36 -8.67
C VAL A 74 1.82 16.30 -8.35
N ASP A 75 1.39 17.14 -9.28
CA ASP A 75 0.29 18.08 -9.03
C ASP A 75 -1.05 17.36 -9.01
N LYS A 76 -1.28 16.42 -9.94
CA LYS A 76 -2.45 15.54 -9.89
C LYS A 76 -2.46 14.69 -8.61
N ALA A 77 -1.30 14.20 -8.19
CA ALA A 77 -1.19 13.45 -6.95
C ALA A 77 -1.53 14.31 -5.72
N LYS A 78 -1.14 15.61 -5.69
CA LYS A 78 -1.55 16.54 -4.61
C LYS A 78 -3.07 16.67 -4.54
N GLU A 79 -3.76 16.80 -5.67
CA GLU A 79 -5.22 16.89 -5.71
C GLU A 79 -5.87 15.64 -5.09
N ILE A 80 -5.34 14.46 -5.43
CA ILE A 80 -5.86 13.18 -4.93
C ILE A 80 -5.61 13.06 -3.42
N VAL A 81 -4.38 13.35 -2.98
CA VAL A 81 -4.00 13.29 -1.56
C VAL A 81 -4.83 14.27 -0.74
N SER A 82 -4.97 15.52 -1.19
CA SER A 82 -5.75 16.55 -0.50
C SER A 82 -7.22 16.14 -0.33
N ALA A 83 -7.83 15.52 -1.34
CA ALA A 83 -9.19 15.00 -1.24
C ALA A 83 -9.30 13.85 -0.23
N VAL A 84 -8.31 12.96 -0.18
CA VAL A 84 -8.26 11.87 0.81
C VAL A 84 -8.07 12.42 2.21
N ASP A 85 -7.15 13.38 2.41
CA ASP A 85 -6.90 14.00 3.71
C ASP A 85 -8.13 14.77 4.20
N SER A 86 -8.84 15.47 3.31
CA SER A 86 -10.12 16.13 3.62
C SER A 86 -11.18 15.13 4.09
N TYR A 87 -11.26 13.97 3.44
CA TYR A 87 -12.15 12.89 3.86
C TYR A 87 -11.74 12.31 5.22
N ILE A 88 -10.46 12.03 5.44
CA ILE A 88 -9.93 11.53 6.73
C ILE A 88 -10.29 12.49 7.87
N ASN A 89 -9.97 13.78 7.70
CA ASN A 89 -10.22 14.81 8.69
C ASN A 89 -11.72 14.98 8.98
N LYS A 90 -12.55 15.02 7.92
CA LYS A 90 -14.01 15.17 8.05
C LYS A 90 -14.65 14.01 8.82
N ASN A 91 -14.09 12.81 8.73
CA ASN A 91 -14.63 11.60 9.36
C ASN A 91 -13.88 11.20 10.65
N GLY A 92 -12.92 12.01 11.10
CA GLY A 92 -12.15 11.75 12.32
C GLY A 92 -11.36 10.43 12.27
N LEU A 93 -10.92 10.01 11.08
CA LEU A 93 -10.10 8.81 10.92
C LEU A 93 -8.66 9.07 11.39
N ILE A 94 -8.02 8.03 11.90
CA ILE A 94 -6.68 8.08 12.47
C ILE A 94 -5.71 7.40 11.50
N THR A 95 -4.71 8.14 11.02
CA THR A 95 -3.61 7.57 10.23
C THR A 95 -2.80 6.60 11.08
N PRO A 96 -2.69 5.32 10.71
CA PRO A 96 -1.89 4.35 11.46
C PRO A 96 -0.43 4.79 11.53
N ASP A 97 0.13 4.79 12.73
CA ASP A 97 1.58 4.95 12.90
C ASP A 97 2.28 3.64 12.54
N ILE A 98 2.84 3.60 11.34
CA ILE A 98 3.62 2.45 10.83
C ILE A 98 5.12 2.61 11.11
N GLY A 99 5.50 3.63 11.88
CA GLY A 99 6.87 3.97 12.21
C GLY A 99 7.57 4.79 11.11
N LYS A 100 8.45 5.69 11.55
CA LYS A 100 9.56 6.16 10.70
C LYS A 100 10.58 5.02 10.57
N VAL A 101 11.37 5.01 9.49
CA VAL A 101 12.44 4.02 9.27
C VAL A 101 13.25 3.87 10.58
N ILE A 102 13.21 2.69 11.20
CA ILE A 102 14.10 2.38 12.32
C ILE A 102 15.49 2.31 11.71
N LYS A 103 16.35 3.28 12.02
CA LYS A 103 17.74 3.34 11.53
C LYS A 103 18.62 2.26 12.18
N GLU A 104 18.16 1.67 13.28
CA GLU A 104 18.85 0.59 13.96
C GLU A 104 18.41 -0.75 13.36
N ARG A 105 19.33 -1.38 12.62
CA ARG A 105 19.26 -2.81 12.38
C ARG A 105 19.41 -3.49 13.75
N GLU A 106 18.32 -3.98 14.34
CA GLU A 106 18.50 -5.21 15.10
C GLU A 106 19.01 -6.24 14.12
N GLU A 107 20.08 -6.93 14.49
CA GLU A 107 20.73 -7.97 13.68
C GLU A 107 19.79 -9.19 13.59
N VAL A 108 18.70 -9.07 12.83
CA VAL A 108 17.73 -10.15 12.65
C VAL A 108 18.32 -11.13 11.64
N LYS A 109 19.03 -12.14 12.15
CA LYS A 109 19.74 -13.18 11.37
C LYS A 109 18.82 -14.06 10.51
N ASP A 110 17.50 -13.97 10.71
CA ASP A 110 16.49 -14.79 10.02
C ASP A 110 15.59 -13.91 9.12
N PRO A 111 15.77 -13.96 7.78
CA PRO A 111 14.96 -13.19 6.82
C PRO A 111 13.44 -13.43 6.94
N SER A 112 13.02 -14.64 7.33
CA SER A 112 11.60 -14.98 7.46
C SER A 112 10.98 -14.34 8.71
N LYS A 113 11.71 -14.30 9.82
CA LYS A 113 11.28 -13.60 11.04
C LYS A 113 11.28 -12.09 10.84
N TRP A 114 12.30 -11.55 10.18
CA TRP A 114 12.38 -10.15 9.81
C TRP A 114 11.17 -9.75 8.94
N PHE A 115 10.89 -10.50 7.87
CA PHE A 115 9.78 -10.22 6.96
C PHE A 115 8.43 -10.25 7.68
N LYS A 116 8.20 -11.26 8.52
CA LYS A 116 6.99 -11.35 9.36
C LYS A 116 6.89 -10.16 10.32
N SER A 117 7.99 -9.76 10.95
CA SER A 117 8.01 -8.61 11.87
C SER A 117 7.62 -7.30 11.14
N GLN A 118 8.20 -7.04 9.97
CA GLN A 118 7.86 -5.85 9.17
C GLN A 118 6.40 -5.85 8.69
N ALA A 119 5.92 -6.99 8.17
CA ALA A 119 4.52 -7.12 7.74
C ALA A 119 3.54 -6.98 8.91
N ASN A 120 3.92 -7.49 10.09
CA ASN A 120 3.13 -7.39 11.31
C ASN A 120 3.01 -5.95 11.79
N ARG A 121 4.02 -5.09 11.60
CA ARG A 121 3.95 -3.68 12.03
C ARG A 121 2.86 -2.90 11.30
N ILE A 122 2.84 -2.96 9.98
CA ILE A 122 1.79 -2.27 9.18
C ILE A 122 0.42 -2.85 9.55
N SER A 123 0.35 -4.18 9.62
CA SER A 123 -0.90 -4.88 9.90
C SER A 123 -1.43 -4.61 11.30
N SER A 124 -0.58 -4.60 12.33
CA SER A 124 -0.99 -4.38 13.72
C SER A 124 -1.45 -2.95 13.92
N SER A 125 -0.72 -1.95 13.40
CA SER A 125 -1.11 -0.54 13.52
C SER A 125 -2.48 -0.27 12.91
N ILE A 126 -2.78 -0.87 11.75
CA ILE A 126 -4.11 -0.77 11.12
C ILE A 126 -5.17 -1.50 11.94
N ARG A 127 -4.86 -2.71 12.43
CA ARG A 127 -5.83 -3.54 13.17
C ARG A 127 -6.21 -2.93 14.52
N THR A 128 -5.26 -2.36 15.25
CA THR A 128 -5.51 -1.73 16.56
C THR A 128 -6.48 -0.56 16.44
N LEU A 129 -6.48 0.14 15.31
CA LEU A 129 -7.39 1.25 15.04
C LEU A 129 -8.76 0.80 14.49
N GLY A 130 -8.87 -0.44 14.01
CA GLY A 130 -10.12 -1.00 13.49
C GLY A 130 -10.77 -0.13 12.41
N ASP A 131 -12.04 0.20 12.60
CA ASP A 131 -12.81 1.01 11.64
C ASP A 131 -12.46 2.50 11.68
N LYS A 132 -11.67 2.94 12.67
CA LYS A 132 -11.12 4.31 12.72
C LYS A 132 -9.82 4.45 11.92
N ALA A 133 -9.24 3.37 11.42
CA ALA A 133 -8.00 3.42 10.65
C ALA A 133 -8.21 4.14 9.30
N ALA A 134 -7.49 5.23 9.08
CA ALA A 134 -7.39 5.85 7.77
C ALA A 134 -6.56 4.97 6.81
N PRO A 135 -6.83 5.00 5.50
CA PRO A 135 -6.00 4.32 4.53
C PRO A 135 -4.61 4.95 4.43
N LEU A 136 -3.58 4.11 4.31
CA LEU A 136 -2.20 4.56 4.07
C LEU A 136 -1.99 4.93 2.60
N LYS A 137 -1.33 6.06 2.35
CA LYS A 137 -0.97 6.57 1.02
C LYS A 137 0.37 5.96 0.57
N VAL A 138 0.35 5.27 -0.57
CA VAL A 138 1.51 4.54 -1.11
C VAL A 138 1.94 5.13 -2.45
N GLY A 139 3.20 5.55 -2.56
CA GLY A 139 3.80 5.93 -3.85
C GLY A 139 4.47 4.75 -4.52
N VAL A 140 4.12 4.47 -5.77
CA VAL A 140 4.75 3.41 -6.58
C VAL A 140 5.78 4.02 -7.51
N PHE A 141 7.03 3.60 -7.34
CA PHE A 141 8.18 4.05 -8.10
C PHE A 141 8.83 2.86 -8.81
N MET A 142 9.57 3.17 -9.87
CA MET A 142 10.33 2.19 -10.62
C MET A 142 11.59 2.88 -11.14
N ASN A 143 12.75 2.47 -10.64
CA ASN A 143 14.07 3.00 -11.02
C ASN A 143 14.21 4.53 -10.90
N HIS A 144 13.52 5.15 -9.93
CA HIS A 144 13.71 6.56 -9.60
C HIS A 144 14.94 6.73 -8.70
N SER A 145 15.49 7.95 -8.59
CA SER A 145 16.55 8.21 -7.61
C SER A 145 15.99 8.27 -6.19
N VAL A 146 16.83 8.02 -5.17
CA VAL A 146 16.45 8.18 -3.75
C VAL A 146 15.93 9.59 -3.48
N ASN A 147 16.60 10.61 -4.06
CA ASN A 147 16.24 12.01 -3.86
C ASN A 147 14.85 12.30 -4.41
N ASP A 148 14.54 11.84 -5.62
CA ASP A 148 13.21 12.04 -6.21
C ASP A 148 12.12 11.37 -5.40
N ILE A 149 12.34 10.11 -4.97
CA ILE A 149 11.39 9.37 -4.16
C ILE A 149 11.13 10.10 -2.84
N ASN A 150 12.19 10.50 -2.13
CA ASN A 150 12.08 11.19 -0.85
C ASN A 150 11.41 12.56 -0.99
N HIS A 151 11.74 13.30 -2.06
CA HIS A 151 11.14 14.59 -2.35
C HIS A 151 9.63 14.47 -2.60
N ILE A 152 9.22 13.53 -3.47
CA ILE A 152 7.81 13.26 -3.76
C ILE A 152 7.08 12.77 -2.51
N ALA A 153 7.68 11.84 -1.76
CA ALA A 153 7.07 11.30 -0.54
C ALA A 153 6.87 12.37 0.54
N HIS A 154 7.80 13.32 0.66
CA HIS A 154 7.67 14.45 1.57
C HIS A 154 6.56 15.40 1.10
N GLN A 155 6.62 15.85 -0.15
CA GLN A 155 5.69 16.82 -0.73
C GLN A 155 4.23 16.35 -0.71
N LEU A 156 4.00 15.05 -0.85
CA LEU A 156 2.67 14.44 -0.88
C LEU A 156 2.26 13.78 0.44
N HIS A 157 3.07 13.91 1.50
CA HIS A 157 2.85 13.24 2.77
C HIS A 157 2.53 11.74 2.61
N LEU A 158 3.30 11.04 1.78
CA LEU A 158 3.12 9.60 1.58
C LEU A 158 3.54 8.84 2.84
N ASP A 159 2.79 7.78 3.14
CA ASP A 159 3.04 6.91 4.29
C ASP A 159 4.02 5.80 3.93
N LEU A 160 3.94 5.28 2.70
CA LEU A 160 4.73 4.15 2.21
C LEU A 160 5.28 4.37 0.80
N ILE A 161 6.43 3.76 0.55
CA ILE A 161 7.06 3.69 -0.77
C ILE A 161 6.95 2.26 -1.30
N GLN A 162 6.58 2.09 -2.56
CA GLN A 162 6.64 0.80 -3.24
C GLN A 162 7.67 0.84 -4.35
N LEU A 163 8.71 0.01 -4.22
CA LEU A 163 9.76 -0.18 -5.21
C LEU A 163 9.35 -1.32 -6.16
N HIS A 164 9.27 -1.03 -7.45
CA HIS A 164 8.70 -1.95 -8.44
C HIS A 164 9.62 -2.17 -9.66
N GLY A 165 10.89 -1.78 -9.57
CA GLY A 165 11.89 -1.95 -10.62
C GLY A 165 13.05 -2.83 -10.20
N ASN A 166 14.23 -2.45 -10.68
CA ASN A 166 15.51 -3.11 -10.37
C ASN A 166 16.32 -2.22 -9.43
N GLU A 167 15.66 -1.63 -8.42
CA GLU A 167 16.31 -0.73 -7.49
C GLU A 167 17.43 -1.43 -6.70
N PRO A 168 18.53 -0.72 -6.36
CA PRO A 168 19.61 -1.26 -5.54
C PRO A 168 19.11 -1.80 -4.19
N GLU A 169 19.75 -2.86 -3.70
CA GLU A 169 19.34 -3.53 -2.45
C GLU A 169 19.45 -2.64 -1.20
N ASP A 170 20.38 -1.69 -1.21
CA ASP A 170 20.60 -0.76 -0.10
C ASP A 170 19.66 0.46 -0.15
N MET A 171 18.88 0.61 -1.23
CA MET A 171 18.00 1.75 -1.43
C MET A 171 16.97 1.94 -0.29
N PRO A 172 16.28 0.88 0.21
CA PRO A 172 15.33 1.01 1.31
C PRO A 172 15.88 1.73 2.56
N LEU A 173 17.18 1.57 2.83
CA LEU A 173 17.86 2.19 3.98
C LEU A 173 18.02 3.72 3.82
N LYS A 174 17.95 4.21 2.59
CA LYS A 174 18.13 5.62 2.22
C LYS A 174 16.78 6.35 2.05
N LEU A 175 15.66 5.63 2.13
CA LEU A 175 14.33 6.20 2.00
C LEU A 175 13.86 6.85 3.30
N SER A 176 13.07 7.91 3.19
CA SER A 176 12.50 8.63 4.34
C SER A 176 11.25 7.95 4.93
N ARG A 177 10.66 7.02 4.19
CA ARG A 177 9.46 6.25 4.56
C ARG A 177 9.73 4.76 4.45
N PRO A 178 9.00 3.92 5.22
CA PRO A 178 9.07 2.47 5.03
C PRO A 178 8.71 2.09 3.59
N SER A 179 9.29 1.00 3.11
CA SER A 179 9.09 0.56 1.73
C SER A 179 8.65 -0.89 1.59
N ILE A 180 7.93 -1.17 0.52
CA ILE A 180 7.52 -2.49 0.06
C ILE A 180 8.23 -2.74 -1.26
N ARG A 181 8.96 -3.86 -1.38
CA ARG A 181 9.60 -4.27 -2.62
C ARG A 181 8.73 -5.29 -3.35
N VAL A 182 8.56 -5.10 -4.66
CA VAL A 182 7.92 -6.10 -5.51
C VAL A 182 8.97 -7.06 -6.04
N ILE A 183 8.81 -8.34 -5.75
CA ILE A 183 9.61 -9.42 -6.35
C ILE A 183 8.75 -10.08 -7.43
N HIS A 184 9.30 -10.19 -8.63
CA HIS A 184 8.65 -10.88 -9.74
C HIS A 184 8.90 -12.38 -9.63
N VAL A 185 7.82 -13.16 -9.60
CA VAL A 185 7.89 -14.63 -9.59
C VAL A 185 7.40 -15.14 -10.94
N ASP A 186 8.21 -15.96 -11.58
CA ASP A 186 7.91 -16.66 -12.82
C ASP A 186 8.12 -18.17 -12.67
N LYS A 187 7.87 -18.93 -13.75
CA LYS A 187 8.01 -20.40 -13.73
C LYS A 187 9.45 -20.88 -13.49
N SER A 188 10.44 -20.03 -13.76
CA SER A 188 11.87 -20.32 -13.57
C SER A 188 12.38 -19.92 -12.19
N SER A 189 11.57 -19.21 -11.40
CA SER A 189 11.98 -18.73 -10.08
C SER A 189 12.11 -19.89 -9.09
N THR A 190 13.28 -20.04 -8.46
CA THR A 190 13.52 -21.01 -7.38
C THR A 190 13.40 -20.34 -6.01
N LEU A 191 13.13 -21.12 -4.97
CA LEU A 191 13.08 -20.61 -3.59
C LEU A 191 14.38 -19.86 -3.21
N GLU A 192 15.54 -20.40 -3.61
CA GLU A 192 16.85 -19.79 -3.37
C GLU A 192 16.98 -18.43 -4.05
N THR A 193 16.56 -18.32 -5.31
CA THR A 193 16.58 -17.04 -6.06
C THR A 193 15.61 -16.00 -5.49
N LEU A 194 14.52 -16.43 -4.85
CA LEU A 194 13.56 -15.54 -4.21
C LEU A 194 14.05 -15.08 -2.82
N ILE A 195 14.61 -16.00 -2.03
CA ILE A 195 15.17 -15.66 -0.70
C ILE A 195 16.35 -14.71 -0.85
N SER A 196 17.21 -14.88 -1.85
CA SER A 196 18.34 -13.97 -2.08
C SER A 196 17.91 -12.53 -2.39
N GLN A 197 16.68 -12.32 -2.87
CA GLN A 197 16.09 -11.00 -3.11
C GLN A 197 15.41 -10.41 -1.86
N ILE A 198 15.13 -11.24 -0.85
CA ILE A 198 14.55 -10.84 0.45
C ILE A 198 15.70 -10.69 1.45
N LYS A 199 16.36 -9.52 1.43
CA LYS A 199 17.44 -9.19 2.37
C LYS A 199 16.94 -8.26 3.49
N PRO A 200 17.39 -8.45 4.75
CA PRO A 200 17.08 -7.55 5.86
C PRO A 200 17.72 -6.16 5.72
#